data_AF-A0A357AVN6-F1
#
_entry.id   AF-A0A357AVN6-F1
#
_cell.length_a   1.000
_cell.length_b   1.000
_cell.length_c   1.000
_cell.angle_alpha   90.00
_cell.angle_beta   90.00
_cell.angle_gamma   90.00
#
_symmetry.space_group_name_H-M   'P 1'
#
loop_
_entity.id
_entity.type
_entity.pdbx_description
1 polymer ?
#
loop_
_entity_poly.entity_id
_entity_poly.type
_entity_poly.pdbx_seq_one_letter_code
_entity_poly.pdbx_strand_id
1 'polypeptide(L)' 'MNMRREILGLAFLFLAAFLFLAVFSFHAADPAFNHSVTGGRAQNLAGAAGAYTMGFLIDLFGRGAVVWPFYF' A
#
# COMPACT_ATOMS: atom_id res chain seq x y z
N MET A 1 -8.26 -14.68 29.25
CA MET A 1 -8.13 -14.14 27.88
C MET A 1 -7.15 -12.97 27.90
N ASN A 2 -6.18 -12.97 27.00
CA ASN A 2 -5.20 -11.87 26.92
C ASN A 2 -5.70 -10.83 25.92
N MET A 3 -6.48 -9.86 26.39
CA MET A 3 -7.11 -8.79 25.60
C MET A 3 -6.15 -8.13 24.60
N ARG A 4 -4.89 -7.93 25.00
CA ARG A 4 -3.83 -7.36 24.15
C ARG A 4 -3.57 -8.17 22.89
N ARG A 5 -3.57 -9.50 22.97
CA ARG A 5 -3.31 -10.37 21.81
C ARG A 5 -4.48 -10.34 20.83
N GLU A 6 -5.71 -10.26 21.34
CA GLU A 6 -6.91 -10.19 20.52
C GLU A 6 -6.99 -8.87 19.75
N ILE A 7 -6.70 -7.75 20.41
CA ILE A 7 -6.62 -6.43 19.75
C ILE A 7 -5.55 -6.41 18.67
N LEU A 8 -4.35 -6.94 18.96
CA LEU A 8 -3.27 -7.03 17.96
C LEU A 8 -3.67 -7.92 16.78
N GLY A 9 -4.30 -9.07 17.03
CA GLY A 9 -4.78 -9.97 15.98
C GLY A 9 -5.79 -9.29 15.05
N LEU A 10 -6.77 -8.58 15.63
CA LEU A 10 -7.76 -7.83 14.86
C LEU A 10 -7.12 -6.67 14.08
N ALA A 11 -6.15 -5.96 14.66
CA ALA A 11 -5.42 -4.91 13.97
C ALA A 11 -4.64 -5.46 12.77
N PHE A 12 -3.97 -6.60 12.92
CA PHE A 12 -3.27 -7.26 11.81
C PHE A 12 -4.24 -7.79 10.75
N LEU A 13 -5.39 -8.32 11.16
CA LEU A 13 -6.42 -8.76 10.21
C LEU A 13 -6.96 -7.59 9.39
N PHE A 14 -7.25 -6.47 10.05
CA PHE A 14 -7.68 -5.24 9.37
C PHE A 14 -6.59 -4.72 8.42
N LEU A 15 -5.32 -4.69 8.88
CA LEU A 15 -4.19 -4.29 8.05
C LEU A 15 -4.02 -5.20 6.84
N ALA A 16 -4.14 -6.51 7.02
CA ALA A 16 -4.05 -7.48 5.93
C ALA A 16 -5.19 -7.30 4.92
N ALA A 17 -6.43 -7.10 5.37
CA ALA A 17 -7.56 -6.83 4.49
C ALA A 17 -7.40 -5.50 3.73
N PHE A 18 -6.95 -4.45 4.41
CA PHE A 18 -6.64 -3.16 3.80
C PHE A 18 -5.56 -3.28 2.73
N LEU A 19 -4.43 -3.93 3.05
CA LEU A 19 -3.34 -4.15 2.10
C LEU A 19 -3.79 -5.03 0.92
N PHE A 20 -4.57 -6.07 1.18
CA PHE A 20 -5.13 -6.91 0.13
C PHE A 20 -5.97 -6.09 -0.86
N LEU A 21 -6.89 -5.27 -0.36
CA LEU A 21 -7.70 -4.39 -1.21
C LEU A 21 -6.83 -3.37 -1.97
N ALA A 22 -5.88 -2.75 -1.27
CA ALA A 22 -4.99 -1.75 -1.87
C ALA A 22 -4.15 -2.32 -3.02
N VAL A 23 -3.59 -3.52 -2.84
CA VAL A 23 -2.80 -4.21 -3.87
C VAL A 23 -3.70 -4.73 -5.00
N PHE A 24 -4.80 -5.38 -4.65
CA PHE A 24 -5.71 -6.01 -5.63
C PHE A 24 -6.35 -4.98 -6.57
N SER A 25 -6.64 -3.78 -6.07
CA SER A 25 -7.24 -2.69 -6.85
C SER A 25 -6.25 -1.61 -7.27
N PHE A 26 -4.96 -1.94 -7.33
CA PHE A 26 -3.95 -1.02 -7.81
C PHE A 26 -4.27 -0.52 -9.22
N HIS A 27 -4.16 0.80 -9.43
CA HIS A 27 -4.28 1.40 -10.75
C HIS A 27 -3.13 2.38 -11.02
N ALA A 28 -2.49 2.29 -12.19
CA ALA A 28 -1.33 3.14 -12.52
C ALA A 28 -1.68 4.64 -12.62
N ALA A 29 -2.94 4.98 -12.86
CA ALA A 29 -3.44 6.35 -12.85
C ALA A 29 -3.86 6.85 -11.45
N ASP A 30 -3.62 6.07 -10.38
CA ASP A 30 -3.86 6.53 -9.02
C ASP A 30 -2.81 7.56 -8.56
N PRO A 31 -3.19 8.49 -7.65
CA PRO A 31 -2.23 9.40 -7.02
C PRO A 31 -1.20 8.62 -6.20
N ALA A 32 0.07 9.05 -6.30
CA ALA A 32 1.16 8.59 -5.46
C ALA A 32 2.06 9.77 -5.09
N PHE A 33 2.97 9.59 -4.13
CA PHE A 33 3.89 10.66 -3.71
C PHE A 33 4.70 11.27 -4.86
N ASN A 34 5.04 10.44 -5.85
CA ASN A 34 5.78 10.84 -7.05
C ASN A 34 4.88 11.08 -8.27
N HIS A 35 3.56 10.99 -8.12
CA HIS A 35 2.60 11.07 -9.21
C HIS A 35 1.34 11.81 -8.76
N SER A 36 1.24 13.09 -9.12
CA SER A 36 0.05 13.90 -8.85
C SER A 36 -0.93 13.80 -10.02
N VAL A 37 -2.20 13.53 -9.71
CA VAL A 37 -3.28 13.50 -10.70
C VAL A 37 -4.23 14.67 -10.47
N THR A 38 -4.54 15.42 -11.54
CA THR A 38 -5.42 16.60 -11.45
C THR A 38 -6.88 16.18 -11.63
N GLY A 39 -7.70 16.39 -10.61
CA GLY A 39 -9.17 16.29 -10.71
C GLY A 39 -9.79 14.88 -10.69
N GLY A 40 -8.98 13.81 -10.54
CA GLY A 40 -9.46 12.42 -10.48
C GLY A 40 -9.61 11.89 -9.05
N ARG A 41 -10.71 11.17 -8.77
CA ARG A 41 -10.81 10.32 -7.57
C ARG A 41 -9.86 9.14 -7.69
N ALA A 42 -9.22 8.73 -6.59
CA ALA A 42 -8.48 7.48 -6.53
C ALA A 42 -9.40 6.31 -6.93
N GLN A 43 -8.94 5.49 -7.86
CA GLN A 43 -9.62 4.30 -8.38
C GLN A 43 -9.39 3.08 -7.48
N ASN A 44 -8.36 3.12 -6.64
CA ASN A 44 -8.15 2.13 -5.59
C ASN A 44 -9.39 1.95 -4.71
N LEU A 45 -9.79 0.70 -4.47
CA LEU A 45 -10.95 0.36 -3.65
C LEU A 45 -10.78 0.77 -2.17
N ALA A 46 -9.54 0.84 -1.69
CA ALA A 46 -9.21 1.41 -0.38
C ALA A 46 -9.03 2.95 -0.42
N GLY A 47 -9.45 3.59 -1.52
CA GLY A 47 -9.43 5.02 -1.74
C GLY A 47 -8.03 5.61 -1.84
N ALA A 48 -7.90 6.90 -1.53
CA ALA A 48 -6.62 7.60 -1.58
C ALA A 48 -5.57 6.95 -0.68
N ALA A 49 -5.96 6.47 0.52
CA ALA A 49 -5.04 5.79 1.42
C ALA A 49 -4.43 4.53 0.79
N GLY A 50 -5.23 3.71 0.11
CA GLY A 50 -4.75 2.53 -0.63
C GLY A 50 -3.84 2.91 -1.80
N ALA A 51 -4.22 3.93 -2.57
CA ALA A 51 -3.43 4.46 -3.68
C ALA A 51 -2.02 4.91 -3.25
N TYR A 52 -1.92 5.76 -2.21
CA TYR A 52 -0.63 6.20 -1.67
C TYR A 52 0.17 5.04 -1.05
N THR A 53 -0.50 4.10 -0.38
CA THR A 53 0.17 2.92 0.19
C THR A 53 0.81 2.09 -0.91
N MET A 54 0.09 1.82 -2.00
CA MET A 54 0.62 1.03 -3.10
C MET A 54 1.72 1.77 -3.87
N GLY A 55 1.57 3.08 -4.09
CA GLY A 55 2.63 3.92 -4.64
C GLY A 55 3.92 3.84 -3.81
N PHE A 56 3.81 3.93 -2.49
CA PHE A 56 4.95 3.76 -1.58
C PHE A 56 5.58 2.36 -1.66
N LEU A 57 4.77 1.30 -1.68
CA LEU A 57 5.26 -0.07 -1.79
C LEU A 57 6.00 -0.30 -3.11
N ILE A 58 5.48 0.24 -4.22
CA ILE A 58 6.13 0.17 -5.54
C ILE A 58 7.46 0.91 -5.54
N ASP A 59 7.52 2.09 -4.92
CA ASP A 59 8.77 2.84 -4.78
C ASP A 59 9.78 2.07 -3.91
N LEU A 60 9.35 1.53 -2.78
CA LEU A 60 10.22 0.83 -1.84
C LEU A 60 10.76 -0.48 -2.42
N PHE A 61 9.89 -1.34 -2.95
CA PHE A 61 10.30 -2.66 -3.45
C PHE A 61 10.74 -2.62 -4.90
N GLY A 62 10.06 -1.87 -5.76
CA GLY A 62 10.39 -1.77 -7.18
C GLY A 62 11.67 -0.98 -7.42
N ARG A 63 11.75 0.27 -6.95
CA ARG A 63 12.99 1.07 -7.09
C ARG A 63 14.08 0.56 -6.14
N GLY A 64 13.73 0.11 -4.93
CA GLY A 64 14.71 -0.49 -4.02
C GLY A 64 15.38 -1.76 -4.57
N ALA A 65 14.70 -2.55 -5.41
CA ALA A 65 15.30 -3.72 -6.06
C ALA A 65 16.49 -3.37 -6.97
N VAL A 66 16.60 -2.14 -7.47
CA VAL A 66 17.78 -1.70 -8.25
C VAL A 66 19.06 -1.68 -7.41
N VAL A 67 18.95 -1.52 -6.09
CA VAL A 67 20.09 -1.52 -5.18
C VAL A 67 20.58 -2.94 -4.88
N TRP A 68 19.70 -3.93 -4.97
CA TRP A 68 19.98 -5.32 -4.58
C TRP A 68 21.18 -5.95 -5.30
N PRO A 69 21.37 -5.80 -6.63
CA PRO A 69 22.52 -6.35 -7.34
C PRO A 69 23.87 -5.70 -6.99
N PHE A 70 23.89 -4.53 -6.37
CA PHE A 70 25.13 -3.85 -5.97
C PHE A 70 25.57 -4.21 -4.54
N TYR A 71 24.73 -4.95 -3.81
CA TYR A 71 25.03 -5.42 -2.45
C TYR A 71 25.70 -6.80 -2.42
N PHE A 72 25.53 -7.62 -3.48
CA PHE A 72 26.15 -8.94 -3.64
C PHE A 72 27.27 -8.89 -4.69
#